data_AF-A0A2U2XGD6-F1
#
_entry.id   AF-A0A2U2XGD6-F1
#
_cell.length_a   1.000
_cell.length_b   1.000
_cell.length_c   1.000
_cell.angle_alpha   90.00
_cell.angle_beta   90.00
_cell.angle_gamma   90.00
#
_symmetry.space_group_name_H-M   'P 1'
#
loop_
_entity.id
_entity.type
_entity.pdbx_description
1 polymer ?
#
loop_
_entity_poly.entity_id
_entity_poly.type
_entity_poly.pdbx_seq_one_letter_code
_entity_poly.pdbx_strand_id
1 'polypeptide(L)'
;MKKFRLPRKTKKRLRKGIWLYPADEEGNSLMAWPAKIEKDYAAFKNGILSDLTYRTKASRKAFREKIDAEVFVTDQELKSYVDNLLREDLRTSSYNILIKAKNDKNAIKAYFNFVNACQLTENGERSYGNIACMSIDLAKKLLKKKRK
;
A
#
# COMPACT_ATOMS: atom_id res chain seq x y z
N MET A 1 -33.29 26.65 -2.19
CA MET A 1 -31.83 26.55 -1.91
C MET A 1 -31.04 26.51 -3.22
N LYS A 2 -29.99 27.33 -3.36
CA LYS A 2 -29.12 27.29 -4.55
C LYS A 2 -28.40 25.93 -4.58
N LYS A 3 -28.44 25.24 -5.72
CA LYS A 3 -27.69 23.98 -5.91
C LYS A 3 -26.20 24.31 -5.95
N PHE A 4 -25.40 23.72 -5.08
CA PHE A 4 -23.95 23.83 -5.10
C PHE A 4 -23.41 23.42 -6.48
N ARG A 5 -22.75 24.35 -7.18
CA ARG A 5 -22.23 24.15 -8.54
C ARG A 5 -20.78 24.58 -8.61
N LEU A 6 -19.93 23.68 -9.07
CA LEU A 6 -18.50 23.91 -9.30
C LEU A 6 -18.20 23.99 -10.80
N PRO A 7 -17.18 24.79 -11.21
CA PRO A 7 -16.68 24.77 -12.57
C PRO A 7 -16.28 23.35 -13.01
N ARG A 8 -16.57 23.01 -14.28
CA ARG A 8 -16.34 21.66 -14.84
C ARG A 8 -14.92 21.15 -14.62
N LYS A 9 -13.90 21.99 -14.83
CA LYS A 9 -12.48 21.62 -14.64
C LYS A 9 -12.17 21.27 -13.19
N THR A 10 -12.61 22.11 -12.24
CA THR A 10 -12.45 21.89 -10.80
C THR A 10 -13.16 20.63 -10.33
N LYS A 11 -14.41 20.43 -10.77
CA LYS A 11 -15.19 19.24 -10.45
C LYS A 11 -14.53 17.96 -10.99
N LYS A 12 -13.99 17.99 -12.21
CA LYS A 12 -13.28 16.85 -12.81
C LYS A 12 -11.99 16.51 -12.05
N ARG A 13 -11.24 17.51 -11.58
CA ARG A 13 -10.04 17.29 -10.76
C ARG A 13 -10.38 16.64 -9.43
N LEU A 14 -11.35 17.20 -8.70
CA LEU A 14 -11.77 16.70 -7.39
C LEU A 14 -12.31 15.27 -7.45
N ARG A 15 -13.00 14.90 -8.55
CA ARG A 15 -13.50 13.52 -8.75
C ARG A 15 -12.42 12.47 -8.99
N LYS A 16 -11.18 12.87 -9.34
CA LYS A 16 -10.08 11.93 -9.52
C LYS A 16 -9.42 11.54 -8.19
N GLY A 17 -9.50 12.43 -7.20
CA GLY A 17 -8.92 12.25 -5.87
C GLY A 17 -9.85 11.46 -4.95
N ILE A 18 -9.25 10.75 -4.00
CA ILE A 18 -9.96 10.22 -2.83
C ILE A 18 -9.61 11.14 -1.68
N TRP A 19 -10.59 11.94 -1.25
CA TRP A 19 -10.39 12.96 -0.23
C TRP A 19 -10.83 12.45 1.12
N LEU A 20 -9.97 12.59 2.12
CA LEU A 20 -10.25 12.16 3.49
C LEU A 20 -10.06 13.34 4.44
N TYR A 21 -10.93 13.44 5.42
CA TYR A 21 -10.68 14.24 6.62
C TYR A 21 -9.51 13.64 7.41
N PRO A 22 -8.83 14.42 8.27
CA PRO A 22 -7.82 13.87 9.17
C PRO A 22 -8.41 12.72 9.99
N ALA A 23 -7.55 11.81 10.42
CA ALA A 23 -7.95 10.69 11.24
C ALA A 23 -8.36 11.17 12.64
N ASP A 24 -9.40 10.55 13.18
CA ASP A 24 -9.82 10.69 14.57
C ASP A 24 -8.81 10.00 15.51
N GLU A 25 -8.98 10.14 16.83
CA GLU A 25 -8.08 9.56 17.85
C GLU A 25 -7.94 8.03 17.72
N GLU A 26 -8.96 7.36 17.18
CA GLU A 26 -8.96 5.92 16.89
C GLU A 26 -8.31 5.54 15.54
N GLY A 27 -7.87 6.52 14.75
CA GLY A 27 -7.25 6.30 13.44
C GLY A 27 -8.23 6.16 12.27
N ASN A 28 -9.53 6.33 12.51
CA ASN A 28 -10.56 6.30 11.48
C ASN A 28 -10.62 7.65 10.74
N SER A 29 -10.76 7.63 9.41
CA SER A 29 -10.87 8.86 8.59
C SER A 29 -12.18 8.89 7.82
N LEU A 30 -12.86 10.03 7.85
CA LEU A 30 -14.13 10.22 7.13
C LEU A 30 -13.87 10.61 5.68
N MET A 31 -14.54 9.95 4.74
CA MET A 31 -14.42 10.26 3.32
C MET A 31 -15.21 11.51 2.93
N ALA A 32 -14.52 12.44 2.28
CA ALA A 32 -15.05 13.71 1.81
C ALA A 32 -15.39 13.65 0.32
N TRP A 33 -16.43 14.39 -0.07
CA TRP A 33 -16.89 14.54 -1.45
C TRP A 33 -16.92 16.01 -1.90
N PRO A 34 -15.74 16.70 -2.01
CA PRO A 34 -15.66 18.12 -2.36
C PRO A 34 -16.30 18.49 -3.70
N ALA A 35 -16.49 17.51 -4.60
CA ALA A 35 -17.12 17.72 -5.89
C ALA A 35 -18.66 17.77 -5.85
N LYS A 36 -19.26 17.40 -4.71
CA LYS A 36 -20.71 17.25 -4.52
C LYS A 36 -21.22 18.07 -3.32
N ILE A 37 -20.45 18.17 -2.25
CA ILE A 37 -20.85 18.77 -0.98
C ILE A 37 -20.09 20.09 -0.77
N GLU A 38 -20.81 21.16 -0.42
CA GLU A 38 -20.23 22.49 -0.22
C GLU A 38 -19.32 22.57 1.00
N LYS A 39 -19.71 21.93 2.12
CA LYS A 39 -18.89 21.83 3.34
C LYS A 39 -17.53 21.18 3.05
N ASP A 40 -17.53 20.09 2.30
CA ASP A 40 -16.32 19.37 1.91
C ASP A 40 -15.46 20.19 0.94
N TYR A 41 -16.10 21.01 0.09
CA TYR A 41 -15.38 21.94 -0.78
C TYR A 41 -14.72 23.08 0.00
N ALA A 42 -15.38 23.60 1.03
CA ALA A 42 -14.78 24.57 1.95
C ALA A 42 -13.59 23.94 2.71
N ALA A 43 -13.75 22.72 3.21
CA ALA A 43 -12.66 21.97 3.86
C ALA A 43 -11.48 21.70 2.91
N PHE A 44 -11.77 21.36 1.64
CA PHE A 44 -10.76 21.25 0.58
C PHE A 44 -10.01 22.57 0.37
N LYS A 45 -10.74 23.69 0.26
CA LYS A 45 -10.15 25.01 0.05
C LYS A 45 -9.29 25.46 1.22
N ASN A 46 -9.67 25.07 2.43
CA ASN A 46 -8.93 25.35 3.67
C ASN A 46 -7.73 24.41 3.88
N GLY A 47 -7.48 23.46 2.98
CA GLY A 47 -6.33 22.54 3.07
C GLY A 47 -6.46 21.46 4.15
N ILE A 48 -7.65 21.23 4.69
CA ILE A 48 -7.91 20.26 5.76
C ILE A 48 -7.94 18.83 5.22
N LEU A 49 -8.38 18.66 3.96
CA LEU A 49 -8.50 17.35 3.35
C LEU A 49 -7.18 16.84 2.79
N SER A 50 -6.92 15.55 3.01
CA SER A 50 -5.81 14.82 2.41
C SER A 50 -6.29 14.04 1.18
N ASP A 51 -5.48 14.00 0.11
CA ASP A 51 -5.74 13.17 -1.08
C ASP A 51 -4.94 11.88 -1.01
N LEU A 52 -5.61 10.74 -0.86
CA LEU A 52 -4.97 9.43 -0.81
C LEU A 52 -4.34 9.02 -2.14
N THR A 53 -4.81 9.59 -3.24
CA THR A 53 -4.37 9.23 -4.61
C THR A 53 -3.27 10.13 -5.13
N TYR A 54 -3.06 11.29 -4.52
CA TYR A 54 -2.09 12.26 -5.01
C TYR A 54 -0.67 11.83 -4.64
N ARG A 55 -0.02 11.11 -5.54
CA ARG A 55 1.43 10.91 -5.50
C ARG A 55 2.08 11.53 -6.73
N THR A 56 3.04 12.43 -6.50
CA THR A 56 3.87 12.99 -7.57
C THR A 56 4.64 11.86 -8.28
N LYS A 57 5.07 12.10 -9.52
CA LYS A 57 5.89 11.11 -10.25
C LYS A 57 7.17 10.79 -9.47
N ALA A 58 7.78 11.80 -8.85
CA ALA A 58 8.96 11.67 -8.00
C ALA A 58 8.68 10.80 -6.76
N SER A 59 7.60 11.05 -6.01
CA SER A 59 7.30 10.25 -4.81
C SER A 59 6.95 8.80 -5.15
N ARG A 60 6.28 8.55 -6.28
CA ARG A 60 6.06 7.18 -6.78
C ARG A 60 7.37 6.47 -7.13
N LYS A 61 8.33 7.20 -7.71
CA LYS A 61 9.65 6.65 -8.06
C LYS A 61 10.43 6.28 -6.79
N ALA A 62 10.53 7.22 -5.84
CA ALA A 62 11.21 6.98 -4.56
C ALA A 62 10.59 5.81 -3.79
N PHE A 63 9.26 5.69 -3.77
CA PHE A 63 8.59 4.55 -3.14
C PHE A 63 8.95 3.22 -3.81
N ARG A 64 9.01 3.16 -5.14
CA ARG A 64 9.43 1.96 -5.87
C ARG A 64 10.89 1.62 -5.61
N GLU A 65 11.77 2.61 -5.60
CA GLU A 65 13.19 2.42 -5.30
C GLU A 65 13.41 1.81 -3.91
N LYS A 66 12.59 2.18 -2.92
CA LYS A 66 12.63 1.56 -1.57
C LYS A 66 12.14 0.10 -1.56
N ILE A 67 11.05 -0.19 -2.27
CA ILE A 67 10.41 -1.52 -2.24
C ILE A 67 11.11 -2.53 -3.15
N ASP A 68 11.58 -2.10 -4.32
CA ASP A 68 12.17 -2.97 -5.33
C ASP A 68 13.67 -3.24 -5.09
N ALA A 69 14.23 -2.78 -3.97
CA ALA A 69 15.63 -2.98 -3.61
C ALA A 69 15.94 -4.48 -3.43
N GLU A 70 17.04 -4.95 -3.99
CA GLU A 70 17.43 -6.36 -3.90
C GLU A 70 18.09 -6.63 -2.55
N VAL A 71 17.33 -7.22 -1.63
CA VAL A 71 17.80 -7.57 -0.28
C VAL A 71 17.64 -9.06 -0.04
N PHE A 72 18.75 -9.72 0.27
CA PHE A 72 18.77 -11.12 0.66
C PHE A 72 18.92 -11.24 2.17
N VAL A 73 18.12 -12.13 2.73
CA VAL A 73 18.02 -12.35 4.17
C VAL A 73 18.17 -13.85 4.44
N THR A 74 18.72 -14.18 5.61
CA THR A 74 18.87 -15.57 6.02
C THR A 74 17.51 -16.24 6.19
N ASP A 75 17.47 -17.57 6.07
CA ASP A 75 16.21 -18.31 6.16
C ASP A 75 15.59 -18.25 7.58
N GLN A 76 16.42 -18.00 8.60
CA GLN A 76 16.00 -17.77 9.98
C GLN A 76 15.33 -16.40 10.15
N GLU A 77 15.95 -15.34 9.65
CA GLU A 77 15.38 -13.99 9.67
C GLU A 77 14.09 -13.92 8.85
N LEU A 78 14.04 -14.58 7.68
CA LEU A 78 12.82 -14.66 6.87
C LEU A 78 11.67 -15.31 7.65
N LYS A 79 11.97 -16.36 8.42
CA LYS A 79 10.98 -17.03 9.26
C LYS A 79 10.47 -16.10 10.36
N SER A 80 11.39 -15.37 11.01
CA SER A 80 11.03 -14.35 12.02
C SER A 80 10.05 -13.31 11.45
N TYR A 81 10.32 -12.77 10.27
CA TYR A 81 9.40 -11.80 9.63
C TYR A 81 8.01 -12.38 9.36
N VAL A 82 7.94 -13.63 8.90
CA VAL A 82 6.66 -14.31 8.65
C VAL A 82 5.91 -14.55 9.95
N ASP A 83 6.60 -14.99 10.99
CA ASP A 83 6.01 -15.31 12.29
C ASP A 83 5.48 -14.05 12.99
N ASN A 84 6.20 -12.94 12.88
CA ASN A 84 5.80 -11.65 13.46
C ASN A 84 4.64 -10.99 12.72
N LEU A 85 4.59 -11.13 11.39
CA LEU A 85 3.58 -10.45 10.56
C LEU A 85 2.27 -11.23 10.44
N LEU A 86 2.34 -12.57 10.33
CA LEU A 86 1.20 -13.39 9.95
C LEU A 86 0.64 -14.21 11.12
N ARG A 87 -0.66 -14.47 11.02
CA ARG A 87 -1.38 -15.38 11.89
C ARG A 87 -0.87 -16.82 11.71
N GLU A 88 -0.87 -17.58 12.80
CA GLU A 88 -0.20 -18.89 12.92
C GLU A 88 -0.56 -19.88 11.81
N ASP A 89 -1.82 -19.92 11.42
CA ASP A 89 -2.37 -20.79 10.38
C ASP A 89 -1.78 -20.53 8.99
N LEU A 90 -1.30 -19.33 8.73
CA LEU A 90 -0.77 -18.92 7.42
C LEU A 90 0.76 -19.01 7.34
N ARG A 91 1.46 -19.01 8.48
CA ARG A 91 2.93 -18.89 8.56
C ARG A 91 3.67 -19.92 7.70
N THR A 92 3.40 -21.21 7.90
CA THR A 92 4.08 -22.29 7.18
C THR A 92 3.88 -22.19 5.67
N SER A 93 2.66 -21.90 5.24
CA SER A 93 2.33 -21.79 3.82
C SER A 93 3.03 -20.61 3.15
N SER A 94 3.02 -19.46 3.81
CA SER A 94 3.64 -18.22 3.34
C SER A 94 5.16 -18.32 3.31
N TYR A 95 5.77 -18.87 4.35
CA TYR A 95 7.22 -19.12 4.41
C TYR A 95 7.67 -20.01 3.23
N ASN A 96 6.97 -21.12 3.00
CA ASN A 96 7.28 -22.02 1.88
C ASN A 96 7.11 -21.35 0.51
N ILE A 97 6.14 -20.45 0.36
CA ILE A 97 5.97 -19.66 -0.87
C ILE A 97 7.16 -18.72 -1.07
N LEU A 98 7.62 -18.04 -0.01
CA LEU A 98 8.73 -17.09 -0.07
C LEU A 98 10.07 -17.78 -0.35
N ILE A 99 10.33 -18.95 0.25
CA ILE A 99 11.52 -19.76 -0.05
C ILE A 99 11.54 -20.19 -1.52
N LYS A 100 10.38 -20.58 -2.07
CA LYS A 100 10.27 -20.89 -3.51
C LYS A 100 10.48 -19.65 -4.37
N ALA A 101 9.95 -18.50 -3.95
CA ALA A 101 10.09 -17.24 -4.67
C ALA A 101 11.54 -16.74 -4.69
N LYS A 102 12.28 -16.89 -3.58
CA LYS A 102 13.71 -16.57 -3.45
C LYS A 102 14.57 -17.28 -4.52
N ASN A 103 14.17 -18.49 -4.91
CA ASN A 103 14.90 -19.31 -5.89
C ASN A 103 14.36 -19.20 -7.33
N ASP A 104 13.32 -18.40 -7.58
CA ASP A 104 12.68 -18.30 -8.89
C ASP A 104 12.87 -16.92 -9.52
N LYS A 105 13.49 -16.86 -10.71
CA LYS A 105 13.80 -15.60 -11.42
C LYS A 105 12.57 -14.70 -11.66
N ASN A 106 11.37 -15.26 -11.76
CA ASN A 106 10.15 -14.48 -12.00
C ASN A 106 9.52 -14.00 -10.69
N ALA A 107 9.60 -14.80 -9.62
CA ALA A 107 8.98 -14.49 -8.34
C ALA A 107 9.93 -13.80 -7.33
N ILE A 108 11.24 -13.73 -7.62
CA ILE A 108 12.25 -13.14 -6.72
C ILE A 108 11.95 -11.69 -6.36
N LYS A 109 11.36 -10.91 -7.28
CA LYS A 109 10.92 -9.54 -6.99
C LYS A 109 9.85 -9.49 -5.91
N ALA A 110 8.93 -10.44 -5.90
CA ALA A 110 7.91 -10.52 -4.86
C ALA A 110 8.52 -10.90 -3.50
N TYR A 111 9.60 -11.69 -3.50
CA TYR A 111 10.38 -11.94 -2.29
C TYR A 111 11.05 -10.66 -1.77
N PHE A 112 11.75 -9.90 -2.62
CA PHE A 112 12.36 -8.63 -2.22
C PHE A 112 11.34 -7.63 -1.66
N ASN A 113 10.20 -7.49 -2.34
CA ASN A 113 9.12 -6.62 -1.89
C ASN A 113 8.59 -7.01 -0.50
N PHE A 114 8.52 -8.32 -0.20
CA PHE A 114 8.14 -8.80 1.12
C PHE A 114 9.16 -8.39 2.18
N VAL A 115 10.44 -8.68 1.96
CA VAL A 115 11.53 -8.39 2.91
C VAL A 115 11.60 -6.90 3.22
N ASN A 116 11.65 -6.06 2.18
CA ASN A 116 11.73 -4.62 2.34
C ASN A 116 10.50 -4.05 3.06
N ALA A 117 9.31 -4.59 2.77
CA ALA A 117 8.09 -4.19 3.45
C ALA A 117 8.11 -4.56 4.95
N CYS A 118 8.64 -5.73 5.31
CA CYS A 118 8.78 -6.11 6.73
C CYS A 118 9.75 -5.17 7.46
N GLN A 119 10.93 -4.91 6.90
CA GLN A 119 11.91 -3.99 7.49
C GLN A 119 11.35 -2.56 7.66
N LEU A 120 10.59 -2.07 6.69
CA LEU A 120 9.94 -0.76 6.78
C LEU A 120 8.81 -0.72 7.81
N THR A 121 8.13 -1.85 8.03
CA THR A 121 7.10 -1.98 9.07
C THR A 121 7.73 -1.94 10.47
N GLU A 122 8.86 -2.62 10.66
CA GLU A 122 9.62 -2.59 11.92
C GLU A 122 10.14 -1.19 12.27
N ASN A 123 10.46 -0.38 11.25
CA ASN A 123 10.82 1.03 11.41
C ASN A 123 9.63 1.98 11.69
N GLY A 124 8.42 1.45 11.90
CA GLY A 124 7.23 2.22 12.32
C GLY A 124 6.29 2.63 11.18
N GLU A 125 6.57 2.28 9.92
CA GLU A 125 5.67 2.60 8.80
C GLU A 125 4.55 1.54 8.69
N ARG A 126 3.43 1.72 9.41
CA ARG A 126 2.27 0.77 9.45
C ARG A 126 1.71 0.35 8.08
N SER A 127 1.86 1.17 7.05
CA SER A 127 1.30 0.91 5.72
C SER A 127 1.97 -0.26 4.97
N TYR A 128 3.13 -0.74 5.44
CA TYR A 128 3.92 -1.74 4.72
C TYR A 128 3.56 -3.19 5.06
N GLY A 129 2.88 -3.45 6.18
CA GLY A 129 2.36 -4.79 6.49
C GLY A 129 1.41 -5.32 5.39
N ASN A 130 0.54 -4.45 4.87
CA ASN A 130 -0.32 -4.80 3.73
C ASN A 130 0.48 -5.11 2.46
N ILE A 131 1.57 -4.39 2.21
CA ILE A 131 2.44 -4.60 1.05
C ILE A 131 3.13 -5.96 1.17
N ALA A 132 3.58 -6.34 2.37
CA ALA A 132 4.15 -7.66 2.61
C ALA A 132 3.13 -8.78 2.31
N CYS A 133 1.90 -8.69 2.82
CA CYS A 133 0.84 -9.64 2.49
C CYS A 133 0.55 -9.74 0.98
N MET A 134 0.45 -8.58 0.29
CA MET A 134 0.26 -8.54 -1.16
C MET A 134 1.42 -9.17 -1.93
N SER A 135 2.64 -9.07 -1.40
CA SER A 135 3.84 -9.65 -2.01
C SER A 135 3.81 -11.18 -1.96
N ILE A 136 3.28 -11.78 -0.88
CA ILE A 136 3.07 -13.24 -0.80
C ILE A 136 2.06 -13.70 -1.84
N ASP A 137 0.93 -12.99 -1.99
CA ASP A 137 -0.07 -13.31 -3.01
C ASP A 137 0.47 -13.18 -4.43
N LEU A 138 1.31 -12.17 -4.67
CA LEU A 138 1.99 -11.98 -5.94
C LEU A 138 2.95 -13.15 -6.21
N ALA A 139 3.79 -13.53 -5.24
CA ALA A 139 4.69 -14.67 -5.32
C ALA A 139 3.91 -15.96 -5.66
N LYS A 140 2.81 -16.22 -4.96
CA LYS A 140 1.92 -17.37 -5.20
C LYS A 140 1.38 -17.38 -6.63
N LYS A 141 0.96 -16.23 -7.17
CA LYS A 141 0.47 -16.11 -8.55
C LYS A 141 1.58 -16.37 -9.57
N LEU A 142 2.77 -15.81 -9.36
CA LEU A 142 3.91 -15.95 -10.27
C LEU A 142 4.41 -17.39 -10.32
N LEU A 143 4.52 -18.06 -9.17
CA LEU A 143 4.92 -19.46 -9.09
C LEU A 143 3.91 -20.42 -9.74
N LYS A 144 2.60 -20.09 -9.71
CA LYS A 144 1.56 -20.87 -10.42
C LYS A 144 1.64 -20.72 -11.94
N LYS A 145 2.00 -19.55 -12.46
CA LYS A 145 2.07 -19.31 -13.91
C LYS A 145 3.18 -20.10 -14.60
N LYS A 146 4.26 -20.43 -13.90
CA LYS A 146 5.36 -21.26 -14.42
C LYS A 146 4.96 -22.72 -14.68
N ARG A 147 3.85 -23.19 -14.10
CA ARG A 147 3.36 -24.56 -14.23
C ARG A 147 2.45 -24.78 -15.46
N LYS A 148 2.27 -23.76 -16.31
CA LYS A 148 1.58 -23.85 -17.60
C LYS A 148 2.58 -23.65 -18.71
#